data_AF-A0A4P5SST8-F1
#
_entry.id   AF-A0A4P5SST8-F1
#
_cell.length_a   1.000
_cell.length_b   1.000
_cell.length_c   1.000
_cell.angle_alpha   90.00
_cell.angle_beta   90.00
_cell.angle_gamma   90.00
#
_symmetry.space_group_name_H-M   'P 1'
#
loop_
_entity.id
_entity.type
_entity.pdbx_description
1 polymer ?
#
loop_
_entity_poly.entity_id
_entity_poly.type
_entity_poly.pdbx_seq_one_letter_code
_entity_poly.pdbx_strand_id
1 'polypeptide(L)'
;MKLMDPSATVDHFSAIGSSRAHMSLFVKTLATYDYIFTHDFVAGHIRGGDSKDLCAQLSKTFVYPAIGFAAYHPDMILIHDLSLTHGFLFGPIGPYHSAIGLFAYRKGLSLEECNGLFNENVFDALGYFNVWNDAASELINSIKVGCDIDLSTDLLNWSRKGVFMFSTVHPKSFVLYDLARRLWEKVGLTPREVDFSFYGVDDLSRSEVFPVYPPIAKMFGVKGSYLFKQQNHNFAHTVGDFLTLPQYLSSCYKTYAATESAKLYNARVEAWLTNEDLCNSLLKMAKENLRAGLTHSL
;
A
#
# COMPACT_ATOMS: atom_id res chain seq x y z
N MET A 1 2.30 14.07 -15.96
CA MET A 1 3.45 14.62 -16.71
C MET A 1 3.07 15.04 -18.13
N LYS A 2 2.74 14.14 -19.08
CA LYS A 2 2.31 14.53 -20.45
C LYS A 2 1.12 15.51 -20.50
N LEU A 3 0.19 15.41 -19.55
CA LEU A 3 -0.93 16.34 -19.42
C LEU A 3 -0.48 17.77 -19.01
N MET A 4 0.61 17.88 -18.25
CA MET A 4 1.17 19.17 -17.78
C MET A 4 1.96 19.87 -18.89
N ASP A 5 2.52 19.10 -19.83
CA ASP A 5 3.16 19.61 -21.04
C ASP A 5 2.96 18.63 -22.21
N PRO A 6 2.03 18.89 -23.14
CA PRO A 6 1.80 18.03 -24.30
C PRO A 6 2.99 17.93 -25.25
N SER A 7 3.97 18.83 -25.19
CA SER A 7 5.19 18.76 -26.00
C SER A 7 6.24 17.82 -25.43
N ALA A 8 6.19 17.53 -24.12
CA ALA A 8 7.16 16.66 -23.46
C ALA A 8 7.04 15.20 -23.92
N THR A 9 8.18 14.53 -24.11
CA THR A 9 8.23 13.06 -24.25
C THR A 9 8.33 12.46 -22.85
N VAL A 10 7.42 11.56 -22.50
CA VAL A 10 7.35 10.95 -21.17
C VAL A 10 7.27 9.44 -21.34
N ASP A 11 8.27 8.76 -20.82
CA ASP A 11 8.35 7.30 -20.84
C ASP A 11 8.39 6.75 -19.41
N HIS A 12 7.73 5.62 -19.19
CA HIS A 12 7.66 4.94 -17.91
C HIS A 12 8.49 3.66 -17.94
N PHE A 13 9.41 3.54 -16.98
CA PHE A 13 10.24 2.35 -16.80
C PHE A 13 9.88 1.68 -15.47
N SER A 14 9.30 0.48 -15.53
CA SER A 14 8.97 -0.27 -14.32
C SER A 14 10.20 -0.99 -13.78
N ALA A 15 10.47 -0.79 -12.48
CA ALA A 15 11.49 -1.50 -11.71
C ALA A 15 10.87 -2.34 -10.59
N ILE A 16 9.71 -2.98 -10.84
CA ILE A 16 8.94 -3.77 -9.85
C ILE A 16 9.21 -5.29 -10.00
N GLY A 17 9.92 -5.70 -11.04
CA GLY A 17 10.30 -7.10 -11.28
C GLY A 17 11.70 -7.22 -11.88
N SER A 18 12.22 -8.43 -11.96
CA SER A 18 13.56 -8.68 -12.49
C SER A 18 13.66 -8.25 -13.95
N SER A 19 14.36 -7.15 -14.20
CA SER A 19 14.58 -6.65 -15.55
C SER A 19 15.63 -7.50 -16.29
N ARG A 20 15.43 -7.70 -17.59
CA ARG A 20 16.47 -8.22 -18.48
C ARG A 20 17.54 -7.16 -18.79
N ALA A 21 17.23 -5.89 -18.56
CA ALA A 21 18.17 -4.79 -18.79
C ALA A 21 19.24 -4.75 -17.70
N HIS A 22 20.48 -4.52 -18.14
CA HIS A 22 21.61 -4.23 -17.26
C HIS A 22 21.68 -2.73 -16.97
N MET A 23 22.20 -2.35 -15.81
CA MET A 23 22.31 -0.95 -15.36
C MET A 23 23.01 -0.07 -16.40
N SER A 24 24.05 -0.58 -17.05
CA SER A 24 24.76 0.14 -18.12
C SER A 24 23.88 0.50 -19.32
N LEU A 25 22.99 -0.40 -19.76
CA LEU A 25 22.03 -0.12 -20.82
C LEU A 25 20.99 0.88 -20.32
N PHE A 26 20.50 0.70 -19.10
CA PHE A 26 19.50 1.57 -18.51
C PHE A 26 20.01 3.01 -18.38
N VAL A 27 21.22 3.19 -17.85
CA VAL A 27 21.91 4.49 -17.77
C VAL A 27 22.08 5.10 -19.16
N LYS A 28 22.54 4.33 -20.15
CA LYS A 28 22.69 4.82 -21.53
C LYS A 28 21.35 5.31 -22.11
N THR A 29 20.26 4.60 -21.86
CA THR A 29 18.92 5.00 -22.29
C THR A 29 18.48 6.28 -21.58
N LEU A 30 18.56 6.31 -20.24
CA LEU A 30 18.11 7.45 -19.43
C LEU A 30 18.96 8.70 -19.63
N ALA A 31 20.22 8.56 -20.05
CA ALA A 31 21.08 9.68 -20.41
C ALA A 31 20.49 10.55 -21.54
N THR A 32 19.54 10.05 -22.32
CA THR A 32 18.87 10.80 -23.40
C THR A 32 17.72 11.72 -22.93
N TYR A 33 17.28 11.62 -21.67
CA TYR A 33 16.17 12.42 -21.12
C TYR A 33 16.67 13.65 -20.39
N ASP A 34 15.92 14.74 -20.38
CA ASP A 34 16.30 15.96 -19.64
C ASP A 34 16.18 15.79 -18.11
N TYR A 35 15.17 15.03 -17.68
CA TYR A 35 14.86 14.78 -16.26
C TYR A 35 14.57 13.30 -16.05
N ILE A 36 15.00 12.76 -14.90
CA ILE A 36 14.73 11.39 -14.49
C ILE A 36 14.13 11.44 -13.10
N PHE A 37 12.87 11.03 -12.94
CA PHE A 37 12.22 10.89 -11.63
C PHE A 37 12.14 9.41 -11.28
N THR A 38 12.65 9.01 -10.12
CA THR A 38 12.68 7.61 -9.71
C THR A 38 12.30 7.43 -8.25
N HIS A 39 11.67 6.30 -7.93
CA HIS A 39 11.66 5.78 -6.57
C HIS A 39 13.01 5.13 -6.25
N ASP A 40 13.25 4.89 -4.96
CA ASP A 40 14.29 3.97 -4.54
C ASP A 40 13.94 2.55 -5.03
N PHE A 41 14.95 1.84 -5.52
CA PHE A 41 14.85 0.43 -5.91
C PHE A 41 16.14 -0.27 -5.50
N VAL A 42 16.01 -1.50 -5.01
CA VAL A 42 17.13 -2.30 -4.52
C VAL A 42 17.75 -3.14 -5.64
N ALA A 43 19.00 -3.56 -5.42
CA ALA A 43 19.70 -4.46 -6.32
C ALA A 43 18.85 -5.70 -6.67
N GLY A 44 18.88 -6.10 -7.94
CA GLY A 44 18.11 -7.24 -8.46
C GLY A 44 16.86 -6.85 -9.26
N HIS A 45 16.30 -5.66 -9.01
CA HIS A 45 15.24 -5.10 -9.88
C HIS A 45 15.82 -4.72 -11.25
N ILE A 46 17.00 -4.10 -11.25
CA ILE A 46 17.84 -3.89 -12.42
C ILE A 46 19.12 -4.68 -12.22
N ARG A 47 19.58 -5.39 -13.27
CA ARG A 47 20.80 -6.18 -13.16
C ARG A 47 22.01 -5.26 -13.08
N GLY A 48 22.87 -5.50 -12.09
CA GLY A 48 24.15 -4.79 -11.98
C GLY A 48 24.07 -3.41 -11.32
N GLY A 49 23.00 -3.12 -10.57
CA GLY A 49 22.98 -1.96 -9.67
C GLY A 49 21.63 -1.69 -9.01
N ASP A 50 21.61 -0.68 -8.17
CA ASP A 50 20.43 -0.14 -7.47
C ASP A 50 20.18 1.34 -7.82
N SER A 51 19.25 2.00 -7.10
CA SER A 51 18.96 3.42 -7.33
C SER A 51 20.13 4.35 -7.02
N LYS A 52 21.02 3.99 -6.07
CA LYS A 52 22.20 4.78 -5.72
C LYS A 52 23.22 4.73 -6.82
N ASP A 53 23.41 3.56 -7.43
CA ASP A 53 24.26 3.39 -8.61
C ASP A 53 23.76 4.23 -9.79
N LEU A 54 22.44 4.34 -9.96
CA LEU A 54 21.83 5.20 -10.98
C LEU A 54 22.11 6.68 -10.71
N CYS A 55 21.88 7.15 -9.48
CA CYS A 55 22.13 8.54 -9.08
C CYS A 55 23.61 8.92 -9.20
N ALA A 56 24.53 8.01 -8.88
CA ALA A 56 25.96 8.23 -9.02
C ALA A 56 26.40 8.42 -10.49
N GLN A 57 25.70 7.77 -11.43
CA GLN A 57 26.01 7.84 -12.86
C GLN A 57 25.26 8.95 -13.60
N LEU A 58 24.09 9.37 -13.11
CA LEU A 58 23.25 10.38 -13.74
C LEU A 58 22.81 11.43 -12.71
N SER A 59 23.55 12.54 -12.65
CA SER A 59 23.30 13.65 -11.72
C SER A 59 21.95 14.36 -11.90
N LYS A 60 21.29 14.18 -13.05
CA LYS A 60 19.93 14.66 -13.33
C LYS A 60 18.81 13.75 -12.79
N THR A 61 19.18 12.72 -12.03
CA THR A 61 18.23 11.81 -11.38
C THR A 61 17.70 12.41 -10.10
N PHE A 62 16.39 12.54 -10.03
CA PHE A 62 15.65 13.01 -8.88
C PHE A 62 14.95 11.82 -8.21
N VAL A 63 15.40 11.48 -7.00
CA VAL A 63 14.78 10.42 -6.20
C VAL A 63 13.63 11.00 -5.39
N TYR A 64 12.50 10.32 -5.37
CA TYR A 64 11.37 10.68 -4.52
C TYR A 64 10.79 9.43 -3.85
N PRO A 65 10.40 9.51 -2.56
CA PRO A 65 9.80 8.37 -1.86
C PRO A 65 8.48 7.92 -2.47
N ALA A 66 8.14 6.66 -2.27
CA ALA A 66 6.80 6.16 -2.54
C ALA A 66 5.79 6.80 -1.58
N ILE A 67 4.55 7.00 -2.04
CA ILE A 67 3.47 7.53 -1.20
C ILE A 67 2.93 6.40 -0.32
N GLY A 68 3.17 6.52 0.98
CA GLY A 68 2.62 5.63 2.02
C GLY A 68 1.62 6.36 2.91
N PHE A 69 0.45 5.76 3.14
CA PHE A 69 -0.54 6.31 4.08
C PHE A 69 -1.41 5.19 4.69
N ALA A 70 -1.11 4.84 5.94
CA ALA A 70 -1.70 3.67 6.60
C ALA A 70 -3.07 3.92 7.24
N ALA A 71 -3.51 5.19 7.41
CA ALA A 71 -4.65 5.48 8.27
C ALA A 71 -5.97 4.85 7.84
N TYR A 72 -6.17 4.65 6.53
CA TYR A 72 -7.35 3.98 5.99
C TYR A 72 -7.32 2.45 6.11
N HIS A 73 -6.12 1.87 6.24
CA HIS A 73 -5.91 0.42 6.20
C HIS A 73 -4.97 -0.03 7.34
N PRO A 74 -5.27 0.29 8.61
CA PRO A 74 -4.38 -0.01 9.73
C PRO A 74 -4.18 -1.50 9.97
N ASP A 75 -5.06 -2.36 9.47
CA ASP A 75 -4.91 -3.82 9.53
C ASP A 75 -3.98 -4.39 8.45
N MET A 76 -3.71 -3.63 7.39
CA MET A 76 -2.87 -4.12 6.30
C MET A 76 -1.41 -4.17 6.75
N ILE A 77 -0.80 -5.34 6.62
CA ILE A 77 0.61 -5.57 6.89
C ILE A 77 1.28 -6.28 5.72
N LEU A 78 2.60 -6.21 5.72
CA LEU A 78 3.47 -7.01 4.87
C LEU A 78 4.17 -8.04 5.76
N ILE A 79 4.30 -9.27 5.26
CA ILE A 79 5.11 -10.32 5.88
C ILE A 79 6.39 -10.42 5.06
N HIS A 80 7.52 -10.03 5.65
CA HIS A 80 8.81 -10.02 4.96
C HIS A 80 9.38 -11.43 4.87
N ASP A 81 9.78 -11.83 3.66
CA ASP A 81 10.60 -13.02 3.42
C ASP A 81 11.67 -12.67 2.38
N LEU A 82 12.87 -12.35 2.88
CA LEU A 82 14.02 -11.95 2.06
C LEU A 82 14.56 -13.10 1.19
N SER A 83 14.13 -14.35 1.41
CA SER A 83 14.45 -15.46 0.52
C SER A 83 13.64 -15.44 -0.78
N LEU A 84 12.57 -14.64 -0.84
CA LEU A 84 11.74 -14.46 -2.03
C LEU A 84 12.25 -13.27 -2.87
N THR A 85 12.08 -13.37 -4.20
CA THR A 85 12.53 -12.34 -5.15
C THR A 85 11.92 -10.97 -4.87
N HIS A 86 10.69 -10.91 -4.38
CA HIS A 86 10.00 -9.66 -4.06
C HIS A 86 10.19 -9.22 -2.59
N GLY A 87 10.86 -10.01 -1.76
CA GLY A 87 11.09 -9.71 -0.34
C GLY A 87 9.86 -9.85 0.57
N PHE A 88 8.73 -10.32 0.04
CA PHE A 88 7.47 -10.45 0.75
C PHE A 88 6.80 -11.79 0.45
N LEU A 89 6.13 -12.35 1.46
CA LEU A 89 5.18 -13.45 1.29
C LEU A 89 3.94 -12.93 0.55
N PHE A 90 3.49 -13.66 -0.47
CA PHE A 90 2.29 -13.32 -1.22
C PHE A 90 1.11 -14.16 -0.74
N GLY A 91 0.00 -13.49 -0.47
CA GLY A 91 -1.29 -14.07 -0.11
C GLY A 91 -2.33 -13.91 -1.23
N PRO A 92 -3.63 -13.93 -0.87
CA PRO A 92 -4.72 -13.81 -1.84
C PRO A 92 -4.83 -12.45 -2.53
N ILE A 93 -4.24 -11.41 -1.92
CA ILE A 93 -4.27 -10.02 -2.37
C ILE A 93 -2.81 -9.54 -2.47
N GLY A 94 -2.05 -10.16 -3.36
CA GLY A 94 -0.63 -9.82 -3.56
C GLY A 94 0.16 -9.94 -2.26
N PRO A 95 1.03 -8.97 -1.90
CA PRO A 95 1.79 -9.01 -0.66
C PRO A 95 0.99 -8.54 0.57
N TYR A 96 -0.29 -8.21 0.43
CA TYR A 96 -1.09 -7.62 1.51
C TYR A 96 -1.74 -8.69 2.38
N HIS A 97 -1.43 -8.62 3.67
CA HIS A 97 -1.95 -9.50 4.71
C HIS A 97 -2.70 -8.70 5.78
N SER A 98 -3.56 -9.37 6.55
CA SER A 98 -4.24 -8.80 7.72
C SER A 98 -3.44 -9.09 8.98
N ALA A 99 -3.19 -8.08 9.80
CA ALA A 99 -2.55 -8.22 11.10
C ALA A 99 -3.43 -9.05 12.04
N ILE A 100 -4.74 -8.76 12.07
CA ILE A 100 -5.73 -9.54 12.81
C ILE A 100 -5.75 -10.99 12.34
N GLY A 101 -5.77 -11.21 11.03
CA GLY A 101 -5.76 -12.55 10.44
C GLY A 101 -4.49 -13.35 10.78
N LEU A 102 -3.31 -12.72 10.73
CA LEU A 102 -2.06 -13.36 11.12
C LEU A 102 -2.01 -13.67 12.62
N PHE A 103 -2.46 -12.74 13.47
CA PHE A 103 -2.57 -12.96 14.91
C PHE A 103 -3.47 -14.16 15.22
N ALA A 104 -4.68 -14.18 14.64
CA ALA A 104 -5.67 -15.21 14.87
C ALA A 104 -5.14 -16.60 14.48
N TYR A 105 -4.50 -16.70 13.30
CA TYR A 105 -3.86 -17.93 12.85
C TYR A 105 -2.78 -18.40 13.83
N ARG A 106 -1.90 -17.51 14.27
CA ARG A 106 -0.80 -17.85 15.20
C ARG A 106 -1.25 -18.21 16.61
N LYS A 107 -2.46 -17.78 17.01
CA LYS A 107 -3.10 -18.21 18.26
C LYS A 107 -4.02 -19.43 18.08
N GLY A 108 -4.09 -20.01 16.88
CA GLY A 108 -4.88 -21.21 16.60
C GLY A 108 -6.40 -20.98 16.61
N LEU A 109 -6.84 -19.74 16.35
CA LEU A 109 -8.26 -19.44 16.22
C LEU A 109 -8.84 -19.99 14.92
N SER A 110 -10.08 -20.48 14.98
CA SER A 110 -10.87 -20.85 13.80
C SER A 110 -11.13 -19.65 12.87
N LEU A 111 -11.58 -19.91 11.64
CA LEU A 111 -11.94 -18.85 10.69
C LEU A 111 -13.12 -18.02 11.21
N GLU A 112 -14.07 -18.64 11.89
CA GLU A 112 -15.24 -18.00 12.48
C GLU A 112 -14.85 -17.10 13.65
N GLU A 113 -13.96 -17.57 14.53
CA GLU A 113 -13.40 -16.75 15.62
C GLU A 113 -12.57 -15.59 15.07
N CYS A 114 -11.76 -15.83 14.04
CA CYS A 114 -11.00 -14.77 13.36
C CYS A 114 -11.92 -13.73 12.73
N ASN A 115 -12.99 -14.15 12.06
CA ASN A 115 -13.99 -13.25 11.48
C ASN A 115 -14.65 -12.39 12.57
N GLY A 116 -14.94 -12.98 13.73
CA GLY A 116 -15.42 -12.26 14.91
C GLY A 116 -14.48 -11.16 15.43
N LEU A 117 -13.20 -11.12 15.02
CA LEU A 117 -12.28 -10.05 15.41
C LEU A 117 -12.43 -8.77 14.55
N PHE A 118 -13.17 -8.78 13.45
CA PHE A 118 -13.31 -7.62 12.57
C PHE A 118 -14.43 -6.68 13.00
N ASN A 119 -14.41 -6.25 14.27
CA ASN A 119 -15.47 -5.45 14.90
C ASN A 119 -14.92 -4.19 15.61
N GLU A 120 -15.79 -3.21 15.85
CA GLU A 120 -15.45 -1.89 16.42
C GLU A 120 -14.71 -2.00 17.76
N ASN A 121 -15.12 -2.91 18.65
CA ASN A 121 -14.45 -3.14 19.95
C ASN A 121 -13.00 -3.62 19.82
N VAL A 122 -12.73 -4.48 18.84
CA VAL A 122 -11.37 -4.97 18.57
C VAL A 122 -10.53 -3.85 17.95
N PHE A 123 -11.10 -3.08 17.04
CA PHE A 123 -10.39 -1.96 16.40
C PHE A 123 -10.02 -0.87 17.41
N ASP A 124 -10.89 -0.61 18.38
CA ASP A 124 -10.61 0.29 19.50
C ASP A 124 -9.44 -0.24 20.35
N ALA A 125 -9.50 -1.51 20.77
CA ALA A 125 -8.45 -2.15 21.55
C ALA A 125 -7.09 -2.19 20.83
N LEU A 126 -7.09 -2.27 19.50
CA LEU A 126 -5.89 -2.23 18.66
C LEU A 126 -5.43 -0.81 18.30
N GLY A 127 -6.16 0.22 18.71
CA GLY A 127 -5.86 1.63 18.43
C GLY A 127 -6.07 2.05 16.98
N TYR A 128 -6.85 1.30 16.18
CA TYR A 128 -7.06 1.56 14.75
C TYR A 128 -7.77 2.89 14.46
N PHE A 129 -8.41 3.50 15.46
CA PHE A 129 -9.04 4.81 15.32
C PHE A 129 -8.08 5.99 15.56
N ASN A 130 -6.85 5.73 16.03
CA ASN A 130 -5.90 6.77 16.44
C ASN A 130 -4.68 6.90 15.51
N VAL A 131 -4.76 6.34 14.30
CA VAL A 131 -3.62 6.22 13.36
C VAL A 131 -3.42 7.42 12.43
N TRP A 132 -4.37 8.36 12.38
CA TRP A 132 -4.35 9.45 11.39
C TRP A 132 -3.13 10.35 11.51
N ASN A 133 -2.84 10.85 12.72
CA ASN A 133 -1.78 11.84 12.94
C ASN A 133 -0.40 11.25 12.62
N ASP A 134 -0.17 9.99 13.01
CA ASP A 134 1.09 9.29 12.74
C ASP A 134 1.26 9.05 11.24
N ALA A 135 0.23 8.55 10.56
CA ALA A 135 0.27 8.32 9.10
C ALA A 135 0.44 9.63 8.31
N ALA A 136 -0.21 10.71 8.73
CA ALA A 136 -0.06 12.03 8.11
C ALA A 136 1.36 12.57 8.30
N SER A 137 1.91 12.44 9.52
CA SER A 137 3.27 12.86 9.83
C SER A 137 4.30 12.05 9.05
N GLU A 138 4.11 10.73 8.96
CA GLU A 138 5.00 9.85 8.19
C GLU A 138 5.01 10.20 6.70
N LEU A 139 3.83 10.40 6.09
CA LEU A 139 3.71 10.82 4.69
C LEU A 139 4.42 12.16 4.43
N ILE A 140 4.14 13.18 5.25
CA ILE A 140 4.71 14.52 5.06
C ILE A 140 6.22 14.49 5.29
N ASN A 141 6.67 13.86 6.37
CA ASN A 141 8.09 13.83 6.73
C ASN A 141 8.92 13.00 5.75
N SER A 142 8.42 11.85 5.29
CA SER A 142 9.13 11.03 4.31
C SER A 142 9.39 11.79 3.01
N ILE A 143 8.38 12.46 2.47
CA ILE A 143 8.50 13.27 1.25
C ILE A 143 9.35 14.52 1.48
N LYS A 144 9.17 15.21 2.61
CA LYS A 144 9.99 16.39 2.95
C LYS A 144 11.47 16.05 3.09
N VAL A 145 11.81 14.95 3.75
CA VAL A 145 13.20 14.48 3.91
C VAL A 145 13.75 13.96 2.58
N GLY A 146 12.95 13.20 1.82
CA GLY A 146 13.41 12.54 0.59
C GLY A 146 13.60 13.49 -0.58
N CYS A 147 12.75 14.51 -0.75
CA CYS A 147 12.79 15.38 -1.92
C CYS A 147 12.50 16.86 -1.64
N ASP A 148 12.45 17.29 -0.37
CA ASP A 148 12.21 18.67 0.04
C ASP A 148 10.96 19.27 -0.62
N ILE A 149 9.88 18.50 -0.58
CA ILE A 149 8.52 18.89 -0.98
C ILE A 149 7.64 18.81 0.26
N ASP A 150 6.87 19.86 0.52
CA ASP A 150 5.85 19.87 1.59
C ASP A 150 4.47 19.56 1.00
N LEU A 151 3.92 18.41 1.40
CA LEU A 151 2.60 17.93 0.97
C LEU A 151 1.48 18.24 1.98
N SER A 152 1.72 19.07 3.01
CA SER A 152 0.73 19.35 4.05
C SER A 152 -0.60 19.86 3.48
N THR A 153 -0.53 20.78 2.49
CA THR A 153 -1.73 21.29 1.81
C THR A 153 -2.36 20.25 0.90
N ASP A 154 -1.54 19.46 0.19
CA ASP A 154 -2.01 18.42 -0.71
C ASP A 154 -2.76 17.32 0.07
N LEU A 155 -2.24 16.89 1.22
CA LEU A 155 -2.91 15.93 2.12
C LEU A 155 -4.27 16.44 2.61
N LEU A 156 -4.37 17.72 2.99
CA LEU A 156 -5.65 18.33 3.37
C LEU A 156 -6.65 18.33 2.20
N ASN A 157 -6.17 18.55 0.98
CA ASN A 157 -7.04 18.54 -0.20
C ASN A 157 -7.45 17.12 -0.61
N TRP A 158 -6.54 16.15 -0.49
CA TRP A 158 -6.82 14.73 -0.77
C TRP A 158 -7.84 14.17 0.22
N SER A 159 -7.67 14.43 1.51
CA SER A 159 -8.57 13.94 2.56
C SER A 159 -10.01 14.46 2.42
N ARG A 160 -10.20 15.70 1.94
CA ARG A 160 -11.53 16.27 1.62
C ARG A 160 -12.23 15.59 0.45
N LYS A 161 -11.49 14.92 -0.44
CA LYS A 161 -12.05 14.14 -1.56
C LYS A 161 -12.48 12.73 -1.12
N GLY A 162 -12.26 12.36 0.14
CA GLY A 162 -12.51 11.03 0.69
C GLY A 162 -11.26 10.14 0.68
N VAL A 163 -11.46 8.83 0.61
CA VAL A 163 -10.35 7.85 0.60
C VAL A 163 -9.50 8.07 -0.65
N PHE A 164 -8.23 8.43 -0.46
CA PHE A 164 -7.27 8.72 -1.53
C PHE A 164 -6.24 7.60 -1.78
N MET A 165 -6.41 6.45 -1.12
CA MET A 165 -5.54 5.28 -1.24
C MET A 165 -6.36 4.00 -1.49
N PHE A 166 -5.86 3.11 -2.35
CA PHE A 166 -6.40 1.76 -2.57
C PHE A 166 -5.80 0.71 -1.62
N SER A 167 -4.62 0.98 -1.07
CA SER A 167 -3.90 0.17 -0.07
C SER A 167 -3.03 1.13 0.76
N THR A 168 -2.15 0.66 1.66
CA THR A 168 -1.24 1.61 2.33
C THR A 168 -0.20 2.24 1.40
N VAL A 169 0.02 1.69 0.19
CA VAL A 169 1.08 2.10 -0.75
C VAL A 169 0.59 2.40 -2.17
N HIS A 170 -0.70 2.18 -2.47
CA HIS A 170 -1.29 2.47 -3.77
C HIS A 170 -2.19 3.71 -3.70
N PRO A 171 -1.67 4.91 -3.97
CA PRO A 171 -2.49 6.12 -4.03
C PRO A 171 -3.43 6.14 -5.26
N LYS A 172 -4.49 6.94 -5.18
CA LYS A 172 -5.32 7.25 -6.34
C LYS A 172 -4.60 8.16 -7.33
N SER A 173 -4.98 8.12 -8.59
CA SER A 173 -4.32 8.86 -9.68
C SER A 173 -4.24 10.37 -9.44
N PHE A 174 -5.21 10.99 -8.78
CA PHE A 174 -5.14 12.42 -8.47
C PHE A 174 -4.03 12.76 -7.48
N VAL A 175 -3.68 11.85 -6.56
CA VAL A 175 -2.56 12.02 -5.62
C VAL A 175 -1.24 11.96 -6.39
N LEU A 176 -1.12 10.99 -7.31
CA LEU A 176 0.03 10.87 -8.20
C LEU A 176 0.18 12.07 -9.13
N TYR A 177 -0.95 12.61 -9.62
CA TYR A 177 -0.98 13.82 -10.43
C TYR A 177 -0.44 15.02 -9.66
N ASP A 178 -0.94 15.25 -8.44
CA ASP A 178 -0.49 16.35 -7.59
C ASP A 178 0.99 16.21 -7.22
N LEU A 179 1.45 14.99 -6.88
CA LEU A 179 2.87 14.73 -6.63
C LEU A 179 3.73 15.01 -7.88
N ALA A 180 3.30 14.52 -9.04
CA ALA A 180 4.02 14.76 -10.29
C ALA A 180 4.09 16.26 -10.62
N ARG A 181 3.06 17.05 -10.27
CA ARG A 181 3.07 18.51 -10.39
C ARG A 181 4.13 19.13 -9.46
N ARG A 182 4.20 18.68 -8.20
CA ARG A 182 5.24 19.15 -7.25
C ARG A 182 6.65 18.82 -7.73
N LEU A 183 6.85 17.62 -8.28
CA LEU A 183 8.14 17.20 -8.84
C LEU A 183 8.53 18.06 -10.06
N TRP A 184 7.56 18.40 -10.91
CA TRP A 184 7.73 19.30 -12.05
C TRP A 184 8.20 20.69 -11.61
N GLU A 185 7.51 21.27 -10.62
CA GLU A 185 7.87 22.55 -10.01
C GLU A 185 9.26 22.50 -9.36
N LYS A 186 9.59 21.40 -8.68
CA LYS A 186 10.87 21.21 -7.99
C LYS A 186 12.09 21.29 -8.93
N VAL A 187 11.93 20.88 -10.19
CA VAL A 187 12.99 20.96 -11.20
C VAL A 187 12.95 22.25 -12.03
N GLY A 188 12.14 23.23 -11.62
CA GLY A 188 12.05 24.55 -12.24
C GLY A 188 11.14 24.61 -13.48
N LEU A 189 10.36 23.56 -13.75
CA LEU A 189 9.41 23.56 -14.84
C LEU A 189 8.06 24.12 -14.36
N THR A 190 7.30 24.72 -15.29
CA THR A 190 5.97 25.26 -14.99
C THR A 190 4.90 24.29 -15.51
N PRO A 191 4.20 23.55 -14.64
CA PRO A 191 3.14 22.65 -15.08
C PRO A 191 1.94 23.46 -15.56
N ARG A 192 1.33 23.04 -16.68
CA ARG A 192 0.06 23.63 -17.12
C ARG A 192 -1.04 23.38 -16.10
N GLU A 193 -1.83 24.42 -15.81
CA GLU A 193 -3.07 24.25 -15.06
C GLU A 193 -4.12 23.53 -15.93
N VAL A 194 -4.54 22.37 -15.45
CA VAL A 194 -5.53 21.51 -16.10
C VAL A 194 -6.38 20.86 -15.03
N ASP A 195 -7.67 20.72 -15.29
CA ASP A 195 -8.53 19.90 -14.46
C ASP A 195 -8.28 18.42 -14.79
N PHE A 196 -7.58 17.74 -13.88
CA PHE A 196 -7.21 16.34 -14.02
C PHE A 196 -8.42 15.41 -14.11
N SER A 197 -9.59 15.81 -13.59
CA SER A 197 -10.79 14.95 -13.58
C SER A 197 -11.27 14.55 -14.97
N PHE A 198 -10.99 15.34 -16.00
CA PHE A 198 -11.32 15.02 -17.39
C PHE A 198 -10.41 13.96 -18.03
N TYR A 199 -9.22 13.74 -17.47
CA TYR A 199 -8.16 12.94 -18.10
C TYR A 199 -7.64 11.80 -17.21
N GLY A 200 -8.16 11.70 -15.99
CA GLY A 200 -7.68 10.76 -14.99
C GLY A 200 -7.80 9.31 -15.44
N VAL A 201 -6.69 8.58 -15.35
CA VAL A 201 -6.64 7.12 -15.50
C VAL A 201 -6.07 6.55 -14.21
N ASP A 202 -6.87 5.75 -13.50
CA ASP A 202 -6.44 5.05 -12.29
C ASP A 202 -5.79 3.70 -12.63
N ASP A 203 -4.54 3.71 -13.11
CA ASP A 203 -3.83 2.46 -13.42
C ASP A 203 -3.69 1.57 -12.18
N LEU A 204 -3.45 2.16 -11.01
CA LEU A 204 -3.37 1.42 -9.74
C LEU A 204 -4.72 0.84 -9.30
N SER A 205 -5.86 1.26 -9.86
CA SER A 205 -7.15 0.59 -9.60
C SER A 205 -7.19 -0.83 -10.17
N ARG A 206 -6.35 -1.14 -11.16
CA ARG A 206 -6.20 -2.49 -11.71
C ARG A 206 -5.46 -3.41 -10.75
N SER A 207 -4.65 -2.86 -9.86
CA SER A 207 -3.92 -3.59 -8.83
C SER A 207 -4.84 -4.06 -7.69
N GLU A 208 -4.26 -4.62 -6.63
CA GLU A 208 -4.97 -4.99 -5.42
C GLU A 208 -5.63 -3.79 -4.73
N VAL A 209 -6.85 -3.98 -4.22
CA VAL A 209 -7.54 -3.01 -3.33
C VAL A 209 -7.80 -3.66 -2.00
N PHE A 210 -7.25 -3.05 -0.94
CA PHE A 210 -7.50 -3.41 0.44
C PHE A 210 -8.61 -2.48 0.97
N PRO A 211 -9.73 -2.99 1.49
CA PRO A 211 -10.87 -2.14 1.81
C PRO A 211 -10.66 -1.36 3.11
N VAL A 212 -11.30 -0.19 3.20
CA VAL A 212 -11.49 0.53 4.47
C VAL A 212 -12.63 -0.14 5.22
N TYR A 213 -12.36 -0.73 6.38
CA TYR A 213 -13.39 -1.42 7.13
C TYR A 213 -14.48 -0.46 7.63
N PRO A 214 -15.77 -0.86 7.68
CA PRO A 214 -16.88 0.02 8.03
C PRO A 214 -16.72 0.81 9.33
N PRO A 215 -16.25 0.25 10.47
CA PRO A 215 -16.02 1.06 11.67
C PRO A 215 -14.94 2.13 11.50
N ILE A 216 -13.89 1.86 10.71
CA ILE A 216 -12.83 2.84 10.38
C ILE A 216 -13.39 3.90 9.44
N ALA A 217 -14.17 3.49 8.43
CA ALA A 217 -14.77 4.40 7.46
C ALA A 217 -15.75 5.38 8.12
N LYS A 218 -16.49 4.93 9.13
CA LYS A 218 -17.37 5.77 9.97
C LYS A 218 -16.61 6.92 10.62
N MET A 219 -15.39 6.68 11.14
CA MET A 219 -14.54 7.72 11.74
C MET A 219 -14.14 8.80 10.73
N PHE A 220 -13.91 8.41 9.47
CA PHE A 220 -13.49 9.34 8.42
C PHE A 220 -14.65 9.92 7.60
N GLY A 221 -15.90 9.56 7.90
CA GLY A 221 -17.07 10.00 7.14
C GLY A 221 -17.09 9.49 5.69
N VAL A 222 -16.51 8.31 5.44
CA VAL A 222 -16.44 7.67 4.11
C VAL A 222 -17.19 6.33 4.10
N LYS A 223 -17.40 5.77 2.90
CA LYS A 223 -18.02 4.45 2.76
C LYS A 223 -16.98 3.34 2.98
N GLY A 224 -17.25 2.45 3.92
CA GLY A 224 -16.43 1.27 4.17
C GLY A 224 -16.93 0.02 3.44
N SER A 225 -16.10 -1.03 3.45
CA SER A 225 -16.38 -2.33 2.86
C SER A 225 -15.54 -3.42 3.52
N TYR A 226 -15.92 -4.68 3.30
CA TYR A 226 -15.12 -5.87 3.58
C TYR A 226 -14.80 -6.65 2.29
N LEU A 227 -14.94 -5.98 1.13
CA LEU A 227 -14.69 -6.55 -0.19
C LEU A 227 -13.27 -6.22 -0.64
N PHE A 228 -12.44 -7.24 -0.79
CA PHE A 228 -11.06 -7.15 -1.25
C PHE A 228 -11.03 -7.35 -2.77
N LYS A 229 -10.26 -6.55 -3.49
CA LYS A 229 -10.09 -6.71 -4.95
C LYS A 229 -8.74 -7.34 -5.26
N GLN A 230 -8.74 -8.37 -6.09
CA GLN A 230 -7.52 -8.96 -6.62
C GLN A 230 -6.94 -8.11 -7.76
N GLN A 231 -5.63 -8.22 -7.99
CA GLN A 231 -5.02 -7.60 -9.16
C GLN A 231 -5.60 -8.17 -10.46
N ASN A 232 -5.82 -7.31 -11.43
CA ASN A 232 -6.27 -7.64 -12.77
C ASN A 232 -5.53 -6.74 -13.79
N HIS A 233 -4.29 -7.12 -14.08
CA HIS A 233 -3.45 -6.41 -15.05
C HIS A 233 -3.74 -6.79 -16.51
N ASN A 234 -4.64 -7.75 -16.74
CA ASN A 234 -5.01 -8.19 -18.08
C ASN A 234 -5.93 -7.17 -18.75
N PHE A 235 -5.91 -7.14 -20.09
CA PHE A 235 -6.96 -6.45 -20.86
C PHE A 235 -8.28 -7.20 -20.67
N ALA A 236 -9.05 -6.77 -19.68
CA ALA A 236 -10.33 -7.38 -19.33
C ALA A 236 -11.47 -6.37 -19.50
N HIS A 237 -12.64 -6.88 -19.86
CA HIS A 237 -13.89 -6.11 -19.85
C HIS A 237 -14.55 -6.07 -18.47
N THR A 238 -13.94 -6.72 -17.47
CA THR A 238 -14.42 -6.76 -16.09
C THR A 238 -13.49 -5.97 -15.18
N VAL A 239 -14.03 -5.53 -14.04
CA VAL A 239 -13.29 -4.77 -13.03
C VAL A 239 -12.33 -5.64 -12.20
N GLY A 240 -12.23 -6.95 -12.47
CA GLY A 240 -11.43 -7.92 -11.72
C GLY A 240 -12.26 -8.82 -10.79
N ASP A 241 -11.56 -9.68 -10.06
CA ASP A 241 -12.15 -10.60 -9.08
C ASP A 241 -12.09 -10.01 -7.66
N PHE A 242 -13.04 -10.45 -6.83
CA PHE A 242 -13.19 -9.96 -5.47
C PHE A 242 -13.33 -11.09 -4.47
N LEU A 243 -12.86 -10.84 -3.25
CA LEU A 243 -13.00 -11.75 -2.12
C LEU A 243 -13.78 -11.04 -1.01
N THR A 244 -14.75 -11.74 -0.44
CA THR A 244 -15.37 -11.37 0.83
C THR A 244 -14.36 -11.53 1.97
N LEU A 245 -14.62 -10.94 3.15
CA LEU A 245 -13.74 -11.14 4.31
C LEU A 245 -13.54 -12.63 4.66
N PRO A 246 -14.59 -13.48 4.76
CA PRO A 246 -14.41 -14.93 4.95
C PRO A 246 -13.50 -15.59 3.91
N GLN A 247 -13.67 -15.25 2.62
CA GLN A 247 -12.90 -15.83 1.53
C GLN A 247 -11.43 -15.38 1.57
N TYR A 248 -11.20 -14.10 1.89
CA TYR A 248 -9.88 -13.54 2.09
C TYR A 248 -9.17 -14.23 3.27
N LEU A 249 -9.82 -14.30 4.44
CA LEU A 249 -9.26 -14.96 5.64
C LEU A 249 -8.96 -16.44 5.40
N SER A 250 -9.88 -17.17 4.76
CA SER A 250 -9.68 -18.57 4.39
C SER A 250 -8.45 -18.74 3.50
N SER A 251 -8.27 -17.85 2.53
CA SER A 251 -7.12 -17.89 1.63
C SER A 251 -5.81 -17.51 2.32
N CYS A 252 -5.82 -16.51 3.22
CA CYS A 252 -4.68 -16.19 4.07
C CYS A 252 -4.27 -17.38 4.94
N TYR A 253 -5.23 -18.05 5.59
CA TYR A 253 -4.96 -19.23 6.43
C TYR A 253 -4.31 -20.37 5.63
N LYS A 254 -4.74 -20.59 4.38
CA LYS A 254 -4.09 -21.56 3.48
C LYS A 254 -2.63 -21.18 3.19
N THR A 255 -2.37 -19.91 2.89
CA THR A 255 -0.99 -19.41 2.70
C THR A 255 -0.16 -19.62 3.98
N TYR A 256 -0.71 -19.30 5.14
CA TYR A 256 0.00 -19.45 6.41
C TYR A 256 0.27 -20.92 6.75
N ALA A 257 -0.67 -21.83 6.51
CA ALA A 257 -0.48 -23.26 6.69
C ALA A 257 0.58 -23.86 5.77
N ALA A 258 0.76 -23.31 4.57
CA ALA A 258 1.80 -23.71 3.63
C ALA A 258 3.16 -23.05 3.89
N THR A 259 3.24 -22.12 4.84
CA THR A 259 4.45 -21.33 5.13
C THR A 259 5.06 -21.80 6.45
N GLU A 260 6.39 -21.91 6.50
CA GLU A 260 7.09 -22.22 7.74
C GLU A 260 6.80 -21.16 8.82
N SER A 261 6.45 -21.59 10.02
CA SER A 261 6.04 -20.69 11.11
C SER A 261 7.07 -19.61 11.44
N ALA A 262 8.37 -19.90 11.31
CA ALA A 262 9.45 -18.94 11.54
C ALA A 262 9.45 -17.77 10.55
N LYS A 263 8.84 -17.95 9.37
CA LYS A 263 8.70 -16.92 8.33
C LYS A 263 7.42 -16.08 8.49
N LEU A 264 6.49 -16.49 9.34
CA LEU A 264 5.24 -15.78 9.62
C LEU A 264 5.43 -14.67 10.67
N TYR A 265 6.38 -13.79 10.39
CA TYR A 265 6.80 -12.71 11.28
C TYR A 265 6.26 -11.35 10.81
N ASN A 266 5.73 -10.59 11.76
CA ASN A 266 5.50 -9.16 11.60
C ASN A 266 5.63 -8.50 12.98
N ALA A 267 6.44 -7.43 13.09
CA ALA A 267 6.77 -6.81 14.37
C ALA A 267 5.55 -6.35 15.17
N ARG A 268 4.51 -5.84 14.50
CA ARG A 268 3.27 -5.42 15.17
C ARG A 268 2.52 -6.61 15.75
N VAL A 269 2.42 -7.70 14.99
CA VAL A 269 1.75 -8.92 15.45
C VAL A 269 2.54 -9.56 16.59
N GLU A 270 3.87 -9.59 16.55
CA GLU A 270 4.68 -10.07 17.69
C GLU A 270 4.42 -9.26 18.95
N ALA A 271 4.30 -7.94 18.84
CA ALA A 271 3.99 -7.07 19.98
C ALA A 271 2.64 -7.45 20.62
N TRP A 272 1.64 -7.85 19.83
CA TRP A 272 0.36 -8.34 20.37
C TRP A 272 0.47 -9.74 20.97
N LEU A 273 1.25 -10.63 20.36
CA LEU A 273 1.43 -12.00 20.83
C LEU A 273 2.17 -12.06 22.18
N THR A 274 3.09 -11.11 22.41
CA THR A 274 3.90 -11.00 23.63
C THR A 274 3.25 -10.15 24.72
N ASN A 275 2.25 -9.31 24.39
CA ASN A 275 1.43 -8.61 25.37
C ASN A 275 0.30 -9.52 25.85
N GLU A 276 0.47 -10.14 27.02
CA GLU A 276 -0.50 -11.12 27.57
C GLU A 276 -1.91 -10.53 27.76
N ASP A 277 -2.01 -9.31 28.28
CA ASP A 277 -3.29 -8.65 28.54
C ASP A 277 -4.06 -8.40 27.25
N LEU A 278 -3.38 -7.82 26.25
CA LEU A 278 -3.98 -7.58 24.93
C LEU A 278 -4.35 -8.91 24.25
N CYS A 279 -3.44 -9.89 24.27
CA CYS A 279 -3.69 -11.21 23.71
C CYS A 279 -4.95 -11.85 24.32
N ASN A 280 -5.05 -11.90 25.65
CA ASN A 280 -6.20 -12.48 26.35
C ASN A 280 -7.49 -11.72 26.04
N SER A 281 -7.41 -10.39 25.95
CA SER A 281 -8.54 -9.54 25.55
C SER A 281 -9.04 -9.87 24.15
N LEU A 282 -8.13 -9.99 23.16
CA LEU A 282 -8.47 -10.36 21.79
C LEU A 282 -9.10 -11.75 21.71
N LEU A 283 -8.54 -12.76 22.40
CA LEU A 283 -9.10 -14.11 22.45
C LEU A 283 -10.51 -14.14 23.05
N LYS A 284 -10.74 -13.33 24.09
CA LYS A 284 -12.06 -13.18 24.71
C LYS A 284 -13.05 -12.53 23.73
N MET A 285 -12.67 -11.41 23.11
CA MET A 285 -13.52 -10.71 22.14
C MET A 285 -13.86 -11.57 20.93
N ALA A 286 -12.93 -12.39 20.42
CA ALA A 286 -13.20 -13.32 19.32
C ALA A 286 -14.39 -14.25 19.65
N LYS A 287 -14.39 -14.84 20.85
CA LYS A 287 -15.45 -15.76 21.32
C LYS A 287 -16.75 -15.03 21.62
N GLU A 288 -16.69 -13.86 22.23
CA GLU A 288 -17.88 -13.06 22.57
C GLU A 288 -18.57 -12.55 21.30
N ASN A 289 -17.82 -12.00 20.36
CA ASN A 289 -18.32 -11.53 19.07
C ASN A 289 -18.92 -12.68 18.26
N LEU A 290 -18.26 -13.85 18.22
CA LEU A 290 -18.80 -15.03 17.55
C LEU A 290 -20.13 -15.49 18.18
N ARG A 291 -20.20 -15.58 19.52
CA ARG A 291 -21.44 -15.95 20.23
C ARG A 291 -22.57 -14.95 19.99
N ALA A 292 -22.23 -13.67 19.83
CA ALA A 292 -23.18 -12.61 19.52
C ALA A 292 -23.59 -12.58 18.04
N GLY A 293 -23.03 -13.44 17.19
CA GLY A 293 -23.30 -13.44 15.74
C GLY A 293 -22.69 -12.24 14.99
N LEU A 294 -21.68 -11.59 15.57
CA LEU A 294 -20.97 -10.45 14.97
C LEU A 294 -19.89 -10.93 13.99
N THR A 295 -20.33 -11.66 12.97
CA THR A 295 -19.48 -12.17 11.88
C THR A 295 -19.97 -11.65 10.54
N HIS A 296 -19.04 -11.48 9.60
CA HIS A 296 -19.29 -10.90 8.28
C HIS A 296 -19.42 -12.03 7.26
N SER A 297 -20.45 -11.99 6.43
CA SER A 297 -20.83 -13.09 5.50
C SER A 297 -20.85 -12.68 4.02
N LEU A 298 -20.72 -11.39 3.72
CA LEU A 298 -20.72 -10.81 2.38
C LEU A 298 -19.36 -10.21 2.02
#